data_AF-A0A353B9E0-F1
#
_entry.id   AF-A0A353B9E0-F1
#
_cell.length_a   1.000
_cell.length_b   1.000
_cell.length_c   1.000
_cell.angle_alpha   90.00
_cell.angle_beta   90.00
_cell.angle_gamma   90.00
#
_symmetry.space_group_name_H-M   'P 1'
#
loop_
_entity.id
_entity.type
_entity.pdbx_description
1 polymer ?
#
loop_
_entity_poly.entity_id
_entity_poly.type
_entity_poly.pdbx_seq_one_letter_code
_entity_poly.pdbx_strand_id
1 'polypeptide(L)'
;MDEPYFDVILNRGSRNLYRYWTQRTRCSKDDRSSLEAACDAFEVLFDLKTCDRKRLLPIRDAAAHPRKVVWETGTLMLSQLAQEHSLARECLLQLAASTDAKRRLRSFAYLTDDFPRTFCRELVHSRVNDLSEQVAHAASWKAIELNLSELSTPIRTRRKSVKHNTRLLEMSMLADLLDQRYHEYYNDNGYNLVLAFPNFSRTKWFGQVVSKRAISQNSG
;
A
#
# COMPACT_ATOMS: atom_id res chain seq x y z
N MET A 1 22.36 13.58 15.60
CA MET A 1 21.56 14.52 14.79
C MET A 1 20.18 13.93 14.74
N ASP A 2 19.31 14.39 15.64
CA ASP A 2 17.93 13.98 15.73
C ASP A 2 17.18 14.64 14.57
N GLU A 3 16.67 13.87 13.60
CA GLU A 3 15.85 14.39 12.50
C GLU A 3 14.39 14.48 12.98
N PRO A 4 13.87 15.69 13.30
CA PRO A 4 12.58 15.84 13.98
C PRO A 4 11.38 15.79 13.03
N TYR A 5 11.52 15.16 11.85
CA TYR A 5 10.58 15.37 10.74
C TYR A 5 9.72 14.16 10.35
N PHE A 6 10.01 12.95 10.82
CA PHE A 6 9.20 11.78 10.42
C PHE A 6 7.76 11.81 10.96
N ASP A 7 7.53 12.37 12.14
CA ASP A 7 6.20 12.40 12.76
C ASP A 7 5.24 13.44 12.15
N VAL A 8 5.76 14.45 11.43
CA VAL A 8 4.94 15.47 10.75
C VAL A 8 4.47 14.98 9.37
N ILE A 9 5.16 13.99 8.79
CA ILE A 9 4.88 13.45 7.45
C ILE A 9 3.56 12.67 7.40
N LEU A 10 3.13 12.08 8.53
CA LEU A 10 1.98 11.18 8.55
C LEU A 10 0.61 11.86 8.43
N ASN A 11 0.51 13.19 8.65
CA ASN A 11 -0.80 13.85 8.68
C ASN A 11 -1.00 14.95 7.64
N ARG A 12 0.05 15.62 7.15
CA ARG A 12 -0.02 16.61 6.06
C ARG A 12 1.35 16.71 5.38
N GLY A 13 1.54 16.03 4.26
CA GLY A 13 2.81 16.11 3.51
C GLY A 13 3.19 17.57 3.28
N SER A 14 4.35 17.98 3.82
CA SER A 14 4.83 19.35 3.73
C SER A 14 5.15 19.67 2.28
N ARG A 15 4.51 20.71 1.73
CA ARG A 15 4.71 21.25 0.38
C ARG A 15 6.18 21.28 -0.04
N ASN A 16 7.07 21.69 0.86
CA ASN A 16 8.49 21.89 0.58
C ASN A 16 9.34 20.62 0.78
N LEU A 17 8.78 19.58 1.39
CA LEU A 17 9.50 18.36 1.72
C LEU A 17 9.95 17.62 0.46
N TYR A 18 9.06 17.46 -0.51
CA TYR A 18 9.43 16.78 -1.75
C TYR A 18 10.55 17.51 -2.49
N ARG A 19 10.49 18.84 -2.58
CA ARG A 19 11.55 19.64 -3.20
C ARG A 19 12.89 19.48 -2.47
N TYR A 20 12.86 19.48 -1.13
CA TYR A 20 14.07 19.24 -0.33
C TYR A 20 14.67 17.86 -0.61
N TRP A 21 13.84 16.81 -0.72
CA TRP A 21 14.29 15.44 -0.98
C TRP A 21 14.82 15.28 -2.40
N THR A 22 14.15 15.86 -3.40
CA THR A 22 14.57 15.75 -4.81
C THR A 22 15.89 16.47 -5.08
N GLN A 23 16.16 17.61 -4.43
CA GLN A 23 17.43 18.32 -4.53
C GLN A 23 18.62 17.52 -4.01
N ARG A 24 18.43 16.70 -2.96
CA ARG A 24 19.49 15.90 -2.32
C ARG A 24 19.66 14.52 -2.92
N THR A 25 18.65 14.04 -3.64
CA THR A 25 18.68 12.75 -4.33
C THR A 25 19.83 12.71 -5.32
N ARG A 26 20.50 11.57 -5.49
CA ARG A 26 21.48 11.37 -6.58
C ARG A 26 20.77 10.75 -7.79
N CYS A 27 20.66 11.49 -8.90
CA CYS A 27 20.05 11.01 -10.14
C CYS A 27 20.66 11.71 -11.37
N SER A 28 20.29 11.26 -12.57
CA SER A 28 20.69 11.93 -13.81
C SER A 28 20.05 13.32 -13.93
N LYS A 29 20.54 14.13 -14.87
CA LYS A 29 19.95 15.44 -15.18
C LYS A 29 18.50 15.32 -15.68
N ASP A 30 18.20 14.30 -16.47
CA ASP A 30 16.86 14.08 -17.03
C ASP A 30 15.86 13.62 -15.95
N ASP A 31 16.30 12.72 -15.07
CA ASP A 31 15.53 12.31 -13.89
C ASP A 31 15.25 13.52 -12.98
N ARG A 32 16.24 14.41 -12.82
CA ARG A 32 16.12 15.63 -12.02
C ARG A 32 15.08 16.57 -12.60
N SER A 33 15.16 16.84 -13.90
CA SER A 33 14.21 17.70 -14.60
C SER A 33 12.78 17.17 -14.45
N SER A 34 12.59 15.86 -14.56
CA SER A 34 11.28 15.22 -14.35
C SER A 34 10.75 15.39 -12.92
N LEU A 35 11.63 15.25 -11.92
CA LEU A 35 11.29 15.46 -10.52
C LEU A 35 10.98 16.93 -10.20
N GLU A 36 11.75 17.87 -10.74
CA GLU A 36 11.53 19.31 -10.58
C GLU A 36 10.19 19.72 -11.17
N ALA A 37 9.88 19.28 -12.40
CA ALA A 37 8.59 19.54 -13.03
C ALA A 37 7.41 18.96 -12.24
N ALA A 38 7.56 17.76 -11.66
CA ALA A 38 6.55 17.17 -10.78
C ALA A 38 6.39 17.94 -9.46
N CYS A 39 7.49 18.41 -8.85
CA CYS A 39 7.43 19.26 -7.65
C CYS A 39 6.72 20.58 -7.94
N ASP A 40 7.09 21.27 -9.02
CA ASP A 40 6.46 22.55 -9.42
C ASP A 40 4.95 22.37 -9.62
N ALA A 41 4.56 21.29 -10.32
CA ALA A 41 3.16 20.95 -10.52
C ALA A 41 2.44 20.63 -9.20
N PHE A 42 3.06 19.84 -8.33
CA PHE A 42 2.47 19.43 -7.06
C PHE A 42 2.26 20.63 -6.14
N GLU A 43 3.25 21.50 -5.98
CA GLU A 43 3.15 22.69 -5.14
C GLU A 43 2.06 23.63 -5.61
N VAL A 44 1.88 23.78 -6.93
CA VAL A 44 0.79 24.57 -7.49
C VAL A 44 -0.56 23.91 -7.23
N LEU A 45 -0.68 22.59 -7.40
CA LEU A 45 -1.95 21.87 -7.22
C LEU A 45 -2.34 21.72 -5.76
N PHE A 46 -1.37 21.63 -4.84
CA PHE A 46 -1.60 21.42 -3.41
C PHE A 46 -2.42 22.55 -2.77
N ASP A 47 -2.22 23.78 -3.21
CA ASP A 47 -2.93 24.95 -2.69
C ASP A 47 -4.28 25.21 -3.40
N LEU A 48 -4.58 24.47 -4.47
CA LEU A 48 -5.78 24.68 -5.27
C LEU A 48 -6.92 23.75 -4.84
N LYS A 49 -8.10 24.32 -4.62
CA LYS A 49 -9.33 23.54 -4.38
C LYS A 49 -9.72 22.63 -5.55
N THR A 50 -9.30 23.00 -6.76
CA THR A 50 -9.62 22.28 -8.00
C THR A 50 -8.35 21.79 -8.66
N CYS A 51 -8.30 20.49 -8.96
CA CYS A 51 -7.21 19.91 -9.72
C CYS A 51 -7.41 20.18 -11.22
N ASP A 52 -6.40 20.72 -11.90
CA ASP A 52 -6.39 20.85 -13.36
C ASP A 52 -5.66 19.66 -14.01
N ARG A 53 -6.25 19.12 -15.08
CA ARG A 53 -5.71 17.95 -15.78
C ARG A 53 -4.35 18.26 -16.42
N LYS A 54 -4.13 19.46 -16.98
CA LYS A 54 -2.84 19.80 -17.61
C LYS A 54 -1.73 19.90 -16.57
N ARG A 55 -2.02 20.55 -15.44
CA ARG A 55 -1.08 20.65 -14.31
C ARG A 55 -0.78 19.31 -13.65
N LEU A 56 -1.67 18.32 -13.74
CA LEU A 56 -1.44 16.98 -13.19
C LEU A 56 -0.47 16.13 -14.03
N LEU A 57 -0.27 16.48 -15.31
CA LEU A 57 0.54 15.68 -16.24
C LEU A 57 1.97 15.43 -15.76
N PRO A 58 2.74 16.42 -15.27
CA PRO A 58 4.11 16.19 -14.81
C PRO A 58 4.18 15.17 -13.65
N ILE A 59 3.22 15.22 -12.73
CA ILE A 59 3.15 14.29 -11.59
C ILE A 59 2.80 12.88 -12.07
N ARG A 60 1.82 12.76 -12.97
CA ARG A 60 1.43 11.50 -13.59
C ARG A 60 2.60 10.86 -14.33
N ASP A 61 3.32 11.66 -15.12
CA ASP A 61 4.45 11.19 -15.93
C ASP A 61 5.61 10.75 -15.03
N ALA A 62 5.87 11.49 -13.93
CA ALA A 62 6.80 11.05 -12.90
C ALA A 62 6.37 9.71 -12.26
N ALA A 63 5.09 9.54 -11.88
CA ALA A 63 4.58 8.29 -11.30
C ALA A 63 4.69 7.07 -12.26
N ALA A 64 4.62 7.31 -13.57
CA ALA A 64 4.80 6.29 -14.60
C ALA A 64 6.27 6.03 -14.98
N HIS A 65 7.20 6.80 -14.44
CA HIS A 65 8.61 6.79 -14.83
C HIS A 65 9.29 5.43 -14.56
N PRO A 66 10.26 5.00 -15.38
CA PRO A 66 10.97 3.74 -15.17
C PRO A 66 11.90 3.78 -13.96
N ARG A 67 12.54 4.93 -13.69
CA ARG A 67 13.51 5.07 -12.59
C ARG A 67 12.81 5.08 -11.23
N LYS A 68 13.32 4.26 -10.30
CA LYS A 68 12.77 4.07 -8.95
C LYS A 68 12.44 5.37 -8.23
N VAL A 69 13.45 6.23 -8.08
CA VAL A 69 13.31 7.46 -7.30
C VAL A 69 12.28 8.44 -7.88
N VAL A 70 12.16 8.48 -9.22
CA VAL A 70 11.22 9.37 -9.90
C VAL A 70 9.79 8.86 -9.71
N TRP A 71 9.55 7.57 -9.94
CA TRP A 71 8.20 7.03 -9.76
C TRP A 71 7.75 7.00 -8.32
N GLU A 72 8.64 6.71 -7.36
CA GLU A 72 8.27 6.72 -5.94
C GLU A 72 7.79 8.10 -5.53
N THR A 73 8.56 9.14 -5.87
CA THR A 73 8.21 10.53 -5.58
C THR A 73 6.92 10.94 -6.28
N GLY A 74 6.79 10.66 -7.59
CA GLY A 74 5.60 11.01 -8.36
C GLY A 74 4.34 10.28 -7.87
N THR A 75 4.46 9.03 -7.46
CA THR A 75 3.32 8.24 -6.95
C THR A 75 2.89 8.73 -5.57
N LEU A 76 3.84 9.13 -4.70
CA LEU A 76 3.53 9.75 -3.40
C LEU A 76 2.74 11.05 -3.58
N MET A 77 3.25 11.98 -4.40
CA MET A 77 2.56 13.23 -4.73
C MET A 77 1.17 12.97 -5.33
N LEU A 78 1.08 12.05 -6.29
CA LEU A 78 -0.19 11.70 -6.92
C LEU A 78 -1.19 11.13 -5.90
N SER A 79 -0.72 10.29 -4.99
CA SER A 79 -1.56 9.69 -3.96
C SER A 79 -2.06 10.74 -2.98
N GLN A 80 -1.21 11.68 -2.58
CA GLN A 80 -1.62 12.78 -1.71
C GLN A 80 -2.70 13.65 -2.35
N LEU A 81 -2.56 14.01 -3.63
CA LEU A 81 -3.62 14.73 -4.36
C LEU A 81 -4.90 13.88 -4.54
N ALA A 82 -4.75 12.56 -4.69
CA ALA A 82 -5.86 11.64 -4.91
C ALA A 82 -6.72 11.39 -3.67
N GLN A 83 -6.30 11.83 -2.48
CA GLN A 83 -7.17 11.84 -1.29
C GLN A 83 -8.38 12.75 -1.54
N GLU A 84 -8.16 13.96 -2.07
CA GLU A 84 -9.20 14.96 -2.24
C GLU A 84 -9.73 15.04 -3.68
N HIS A 85 -8.88 14.81 -4.69
CA HIS A 85 -9.22 15.08 -6.09
C HIS A 85 -9.50 13.82 -6.92
N SER A 86 -10.66 13.79 -7.57
CA SER A 86 -11.08 12.68 -8.45
C SER A 86 -10.17 12.49 -9.66
N LEU A 87 -9.69 13.59 -10.26
CA LEU A 87 -8.76 13.51 -11.41
C LEU A 87 -7.43 12.83 -11.06
N ALA A 88 -6.93 13.04 -9.84
CA ALA A 88 -5.74 12.33 -9.38
C ALA A 88 -6.02 10.83 -9.15
N ARG A 89 -7.21 10.48 -8.65
CA ARG A 89 -7.68 9.09 -8.58
C ARG A 89 -7.79 8.44 -9.96
N GLU A 90 -8.27 9.16 -10.98
CA GLU A 90 -8.28 8.66 -12.37
C GLU A 90 -6.87 8.29 -12.86
N CYS A 91 -5.84 9.08 -12.53
CA CYS A 91 -4.46 8.76 -12.87
C CYS A 91 -3.95 7.49 -12.15
N LEU A 92 -4.35 7.26 -10.89
CA LEU A 92 -4.06 5.98 -10.22
C LEU A 92 -4.75 4.81 -10.94
N LEU A 93 -6.00 4.98 -11.38
CA LEU A 93 -6.71 3.95 -12.15
C LEU A 93 -6.03 3.67 -13.50
N GLN A 94 -5.46 4.68 -14.16
CA GLN A 94 -4.67 4.50 -15.37
C GLN A 94 -3.40 3.66 -15.11
N LEU A 95 -2.70 3.88 -13.99
CA LEU A 95 -1.59 3.03 -13.58
C LEU A 95 -2.06 1.59 -13.31
N ALA A 96 -3.22 1.43 -12.67
CA ALA A 96 -3.83 0.13 -12.39
C ALA A 96 -4.22 -0.62 -13.69
N ALA A 97 -4.58 0.10 -14.76
CA ALA A 97 -4.90 -0.50 -16.05
C ALA A 97 -3.66 -0.90 -16.88
N SER A 98 -2.44 -0.64 -16.39
CA SER A 98 -1.21 -0.91 -17.15
C SER A 98 -0.94 -2.40 -17.35
N THR A 99 -0.40 -2.77 -18.51
CA THR A 99 0.11 -4.13 -18.76
C THR A 99 1.35 -4.46 -17.91
N ASP A 100 2.08 -3.45 -17.43
CA ASP A 100 3.24 -3.61 -16.53
C ASP A 100 2.79 -3.83 -15.08
N ALA A 101 3.12 -5.00 -14.53
CA ALA A 101 2.82 -5.36 -13.14
C ALA A 101 3.43 -4.38 -12.13
N LYS A 102 4.60 -3.78 -12.41
CA LYS A 102 5.19 -2.77 -11.53
C LYS A 102 4.33 -1.52 -11.47
N ARG A 103 3.81 -1.05 -12.59
CA ARG A 103 2.87 0.10 -12.63
C ARG A 103 1.57 -0.21 -11.91
N ARG A 104 1.02 -1.41 -12.08
CA ARG A 104 -0.17 -1.85 -11.34
C ARG A 104 0.07 -1.95 -9.84
N LEU A 105 1.27 -2.34 -9.40
CA LEU A 105 1.64 -2.34 -7.99
C LEU A 105 1.71 -0.92 -7.41
N ARG A 106 2.26 0.02 -8.18
CA ARG A 106 2.38 1.44 -7.77
C ARG A 106 1.02 2.11 -7.57
N SER A 107 0.01 1.73 -8.34
CA SER A 107 -1.30 2.39 -8.33
C SER A 107 -2.00 2.39 -6.96
N PHE A 108 -1.63 1.47 -6.06
CA PHE A 108 -2.23 1.34 -4.74
C PHE A 108 -1.21 1.34 -3.59
N ALA A 109 0.08 1.53 -3.88
CA ALA A 109 1.16 1.39 -2.89
C ALA A 109 1.00 2.37 -1.70
N TYR A 110 0.55 3.59 -1.99
CA TYR A 110 0.42 4.68 -1.01
C TYR A 110 -1.03 5.05 -0.70
N LEU A 111 -1.97 4.09 -0.83
CA LEU A 111 -3.31 4.28 -0.27
C LEU A 111 -3.24 4.36 1.26
N THR A 112 -4.00 5.30 1.82
CA THR A 112 -4.19 5.55 3.25
C THR A 112 -5.68 5.63 3.58
N ASP A 113 -6.02 5.75 4.87
CA ASP A 113 -7.41 5.91 5.34
C ASP A 113 -8.04 7.26 4.95
N ASP A 114 -7.24 8.22 4.48
CA ASP A 114 -7.72 9.55 4.03
C ASP A 114 -8.38 9.51 2.65
N PHE A 115 -8.19 8.42 1.90
CA PHE A 115 -8.87 8.22 0.63
C PHE A 115 -10.34 7.84 0.85
N PRO A 116 -11.23 8.12 -0.12
CA PRO A 116 -12.58 7.59 -0.09
C PRO A 116 -12.56 6.05 0.03
N ARG A 117 -13.12 5.50 1.12
CA ARG A 117 -13.10 4.05 1.40
C ARG A 117 -13.61 3.21 0.23
N THR A 118 -14.65 3.68 -0.47
CA THR A 118 -15.21 3.00 -1.65
C THR A 118 -14.17 2.87 -2.77
N PHE A 119 -13.41 3.92 -3.05
CA PHE A 119 -12.32 3.91 -4.02
C PHE A 119 -11.22 2.93 -3.61
N CYS A 120 -10.75 2.99 -2.36
CA CYS A 120 -9.74 2.06 -1.84
C CYS A 120 -10.19 0.61 -1.97
N ARG A 121 -11.42 0.31 -1.52
CA ARG A 121 -12.01 -1.03 -1.60
C ARG A 121 -12.04 -1.54 -3.04
N GLU A 122 -12.56 -0.76 -3.98
CA GLU A 122 -12.71 -1.19 -5.38
C GLU A 122 -11.36 -1.39 -6.05
N LEU A 123 -10.42 -0.46 -5.84
CA LEU A 123 -9.07 -0.57 -6.38
C LEU A 123 -8.37 -1.81 -5.82
N VAL A 124 -8.30 -1.96 -4.49
CA VAL A 124 -7.64 -3.10 -3.84
C VAL A 124 -8.33 -4.42 -4.22
N HIS A 125 -9.66 -4.49 -4.24
CA HIS A 125 -10.39 -5.68 -4.67
C HIS A 125 -10.01 -6.12 -6.07
N SER A 126 -9.91 -5.18 -7.02
CA SER A 126 -9.48 -5.49 -8.38
C SER A 126 -8.04 -6.04 -8.42
N ARG A 127 -7.18 -5.62 -7.48
CA ARG A 127 -5.77 -6.05 -7.42
C ARG A 127 -5.58 -7.38 -6.70
N VAL A 128 -6.44 -7.73 -5.75
CA VAL A 128 -6.45 -9.08 -5.14
C VAL A 128 -6.62 -10.15 -6.24
N ASN A 129 -7.38 -9.84 -7.28
CA ASN A 129 -7.61 -10.72 -8.43
C ASN A 129 -6.63 -10.49 -9.60
N ASP A 130 -5.53 -9.76 -9.39
CA ASP A 130 -4.55 -9.48 -10.46
C ASP A 130 -3.87 -10.77 -10.94
N LEU A 131 -3.56 -10.82 -12.24
CA LEU A 131 -2.85 -11.93 -12.87
C LEU A 131 -1.47 -12.17 -12.24
N SER A 132 -0.79 -11.10 -11.83
CA SER A 132 0.50 -11.19 -11.15
C SER A 132 0.29 -11.58 -9.68
N GLU A 133 0.86 -12.72 -9.28
CA GLU A 133 0.84 -13.16 -7.88
C GLU A 133 1.46 -12.12 -6.93
N GLN A 134 2.49 -11.41 -7.37
CA GLN A 134 3.12 -10.36 -6.56
C GLN A 134 2.16 -9.20 -6.31
N VAL A 135 1.39 -8.80 -7.32
CA VAL A 135 0.41 -7.71 -7.20
C VAL A 135 -0.75 -8.16 -6.31
N ALA A 136 -1.26 -9.37 -6.51
CA ALA A 136 -2.32 -9.94 -5.68
C ALA A 136 -1.92 -10.06 -4.20
N HIS A 137 -0.69 -10.49 -3.93
CA HIS A 137 -0.16 -10.58 -2.58
C HIS A 137 -0.03 -9.18 -1.93
N ALA A 138 0.56 -8.22 -2.65
CA ALA A 138 0.67 -6.84 -2.15
C ALA A 138 -0.70 -6.20 -1.90
N ALA A 139 -1.70 -6.48 -2.74
CA ALA A 139 -3.07 -6.01 -2.52
C ALA A 139 -3.71 -6.60 -1.26
N SER A 140 -3.40 -7.85 -0.94
CA SER A 140 -3.87 -8.50 0.28
C SER A 140 -3.30 -7.84 1.54
N TRP A 141 -2.02 -7.46 1.51
CA TRP A 141 -1.41 -6.65 2.56
C TRP A 141 -2.07 -5.28 2.68
N LYS A 142 -2.29 -4.59 1.55
CA LYS A 142 -2.96 -3.28 1.57
C LYS A 142 -4.39 -3.36 2.12
N ALA A 143 -5.11 -4.46 1.86
CA ALA A 143 -6.43 -4.68 2.43
C ALA A 143 -6.39 -4.73 3.97
N ILE A 144 -5.36 -5.35 4.55
CA ILE A 144 -5.13 -5.37 6.00
C ILE A 144 -4.78 -3.98 6.53
N GLU A 145 -3.85 -3.29 5.89
CA GLU A 145 -3.43 -1.94 6.31
C GLU A 145 -4.61 -0.96 6.37
N LEU A 146 -5.56 -1.07 5.43
CA LEU A 146 -6.76 -0.24 5.34
C LEU A 146 -8.00 -0.82 6.05
N ASN A 147 -7.83 -1.94 6.76
CA ASN A 147 -8.91 -2.65 7.45
C ASN A 147 -10.15 -2.87 6.56
N LEU A 148 -9.93 -3.41 5.35
CA LEU A 148 -10.97 -3.72 4.36
C LEU A 148 -11.47 -5.16 4.57
N SER A 149 -12.16 -5.40 5.69
CA SER A 149 -12.63 -6.73 6.09
C SER A 149 -13.49 -7.42 5.04
N GLU A 150 -14.22 -6.64 4.22
CA GLU A 150 -14.99 -7.14 3.09
C GLU A 150 -14.16 -7.89 2.02
N LEU A 151 -12.83 -7.74 2.02
CA LEU A 151 -11.92 -8.36 1.07
C LEU A 151 -11.37 -9.73 1.52
N SER A 152 -11.74 -10.21 2.72
CA SER A 152 -11.30 -11.53 3.20
C SER A 152 -11.71 -12.67 2.26
N THR A 153 -12.95 -12.67 1.78
CA THR A 153 -13.49 -13.70 0.87
C THR A 153 -12.81 -13.67 -0.51
N PRO A 154 -12.65 -12.51 -1.17
CA PRO A 154 -11.82 -12.38 -2.38
C PRO A 154 -10.40 -12.93 -2.20
N ILE A 155 -9.72 -12.61 -1.09
CA ILE A 155 -8.35 -13.09 -0.82
C ILE A 155 -8.32 -14.62 -0.70
N ARG A 156 -9.26 -15.23 0.05
CA ARG A 156 -9.39 -16.69 0.15
C ARG A 156 -9.65 -17.35 -1.20
N THR A 157 -10.43 -16.69 -2.05
CA THR A 157 -10.73 -17.18 -3.40
C THR A 157 -9.47 -17.18 -4.26
N ARG A 158 -8.74 -16.06 -4.28
CA ARG A 158 -7.46 -15.95 -5.02
C ARG A 158 -6.45 -16.98 -4.55
N ARG A 159 -6.36 -17.22 -3.23
CA ARG A 159 -5.43 -18.19 -2.62
C ARG A 159 -5.45 -19.55 -3.31
N LYS A 160 -6.62 -20.03 -3.73
CA LYS A 160 -6.80 -21.34 -4.40
C LYS A 160 -5.99 -21.49 -5.69
N SER A 161 -5.56 -20.38 -6.29
CA SER A 161 -4.80 -20.34 -7.54
C SER A 161 -3.31 -19.98 -7.36
N VAL A 162 -2.86 -19.76 -6.13
CA VAL A 162 -1.47 -19.39 -5.81
C VAL A 162 -0.61 -20.66 -5.79
N LYS A 163 0.52 -20.64 -6.51
CA LYS A 163 1.41 -21.81 -6.59
C LYS A 163 2.51 -21.80 -5.52
N HIS A 164 2.95 -20.61 -5.09
CA HIS A 164 4.04 -20.48 -4.14
C HIS A 164 3.56 -20.71 -2.70
N ASN A 165 4.04 -21.77 -2.04
CA ASN A 165 3.60 -22.19 -0.70
C ASN A 165 3.63 -21.05 0.34
N THR A 166 4.73 -20.29 0.42
CA THR A 166 4.84 -19.16 1.36
C THR A 166 3.73 -18.13 1.13
N ARG A 167 3.49 -17.71 -0.12
CA ARG A 167 2.43 -16.74 -0.45
C ARG A 167 1.04 -17.28 -0.17
N LEU A 168 0.83 -18.59 -0.38
CA LEU A 168 -0.44 -19.24 -0.05
C LEU A 168 -0.73 -19.15 1.45
N LEU A 169 0.28 -19.44 2.27
CA LEU A 169 0.19 -19.35 3.74
C LEU A 169 -0.02 -17.89 4.18
N GLU A 170 0.77 -16.96 3.65
CA GLU A 170 0.63 -15.52 3.93
C GLU A 170 -0.77 -15.01 3.55
N MET A 171 -1.28 -15.32 2.35
CA MET A 171 -2.63 -14.91 1.96
C MET A 171 -3.73 -15.53 2.83
N SER A 172 -3.51 -16.75 3.36
CA SER A 172 -4.44 -17.33 4.34
C SER A 172 -4.46 -16.54 5.64
N MET A 173 -3.27 -16.25 6.18
CA MET A 173 -3.10 -15.45 7.38
C MET A 173 -3.76 -14.08 7.21
N LEU A 174 -3.51 -13.38 6.10
CA LEU A 174 -4.10 -12.07 5.83
C LEU A 174 -5.63 -12.12 5.76
N ALA A 175 -6.22 -13.16 5.17
CA ALA A 175 -7.68 -13.30 5.19
C ALA A 175 -8.24 -13.57 6.59
N ASP A 176 -7.55 -14.39 7.40
CA ASP A 176 -7.95 -14.67 8.78
C ASP A 176 -7.85 -13.41 9.66
N LEU A 177 -6.80 -12.62 9.48
CA LEU A 177 -6.61 -11.32 10.15
C LEU A 177 -7.75 -10.34 9.84
N LEU A 178 -8.21 -10.26 8.58
CA LEU A 178 -9.35 -9.41 8.19
C LEU A 178 -10.67 -9.88 8.82
N ASP A 179 -10.86 -11.19 8.97
CA ASP A 179 -12.04 -11.77 9.61
C ASP A 179 -11.97 -11.69 11.15
N GLN A 180 -10.90 -11.13 11.71
CA GLN A 180 -10.59 -11.13 13.16
C GLN A 180 -10.59 -12.54 13.75
N ARG A 181 -10.24 -13.52 12.91
CA ARG A 181 -10.08 -14.92 13.31
C ARG A 181 -8.63 -15.16 13.72
N TYR A 182 -8.43 -16.18 14.53
CA TYR A 182 -7.09 -16.66 14.83
C TYR A 182 -6.51 -17.36 13.59
N HIS A 183 -5.19 -17.26 13.41
CA HIS A 183 -4.47 -18.00 12.38
C HIS A 183 -3.42 -18.92 13.03
N GLU A 184 -3.48 -20.21 12.72
CA GLU A 184 -2.52 -21.20 13.18
C GLU A 184 -1.49 -21.48 12.06
N TYR A 185 -0.22 -21.17 12.32
CA TYR A 185 0.88 -21.47 11.43
C TYR A 185 1.78 -22.57 12.03
N TYR A 186 2.16 -23.53 11.21
CA TYR A 186 3.06 -24.62 11.56
C TYR A 186 4.39 -24.43 10.83
N ASN A 187 5.49 -24.28 11.57
CA ASN A 187 6.83 -24.35 10.97
C ASN A 187 7.27 -25.82 10.79
N ASP A 188 8.32 -26.04 10.00
CA ASP A 188 8.89 -27.38 9.73
C ASP A 188 9.36 -28.12 11.00
N ASN A 189 9.50 -27.40 12.10
CA ASN A 189 9.89 -27.93 13.41
C ASN A 189 8.67 -28.26 14.31
N GLY A 190 7.44 -28.14 13.81
CA GLY A 190 6.21 -28.51 14.53
C GLY A 190 5.80 -27.54 15.64
N TYR A 191 6.34 -26.31 15.67
CA TYR A 191 5.87 -25.25 16.56
C TYR A 191 4.64 -24.55 15.98
N ASN A 192 3.64 -24.29 16.83
CA ASN A 192 2.48 -23.49 16.46
C ASN A 192 2.82 -22.02 16.72
N LEU A 193 2.87 -21.21 15.67
CA LEU A 193 2.64 -19.78 15.82
C LEU A 193 1.12 -19.57 15.70
N VAL A 194 0.44 -19.43 16.84
CA VAL A 194 -0.99 -19.07 16.87
C VAL A 194 -1.05 -17.56 16.99
N LEU A 195 -1.39 -16.88 15.89
CA LEU A 195 -1.68 -15.46 15.93
C LEU A 195 -3.15 -15.30 16.36
N ALA A 196 -3.36 -15.03 17.65
CA ALA A 196 -4.67 -14.70 18.21
C ALA A 196 -4.74 -13.20 18.50
N PHE A 197 -5.81 -12.53 18.07
CA PHE A 197 -6.04 -11.11 18.36
C PHE A 197 -7.45 -10.90 18.91
N PRO A 198 -7.58 -10.40 20.16
CA PRO A 198 -8.79 -9.74 20.59
C PRO A 198 -8.60 -8.22 20.69
N ASN A 199 -9.49 -7.55 19.94
CA ASN A 199 -10.14 -6.27 20.17
C ASN A 199 -9.44 -4.92 19.94
N PHE A 200 -10.22 -4.05 19.30
CA PHE A 200 -9.97 -2.67 18.86
C PHE A 200 -9.50 -1.71 19.96
N SER A 201 -8.23 -1.80 20.37
CA SER A 201 -7.54 -0.63 20.91
C SER A 201 -6.21 -0.47 20.19
N ARG A 202 -6.14 0.61 19.41
CA ARG A 202 -5.03 1.03 18.55
C ARG A 202 -3.66 0.74 19.18
N THR A 203 -2.72 0.30 18.32
CA THR A 203 -1.25 0.42 18.40
C THR A 203 -0.36 -0.76 18.80
N LYS A 204 -0.84 -1.95 19.16
CA LYS A 204 0.08 -3.09 19.41
C LYS A 204 -0.42 -4.43 18.86
N TRP A 205 0.36 -4.99 17.93
CA TRP A 205 0.24 -6.38 17.48
C TRP A 205 0.87 -7.29 18.54
N PHE A 206 0.05 -8.12 19.20
CA PHE A 206 0.54 -9.16 20.10
C PHE A 206 0.50 -10.50 19.37
N GLY A 207 1.67 -11.07 19.07
CA GLY A 207 1.80 -12.46 18.65
C GLY A 207 2.18 -13.31 19.86
N GLN A 208 1.40 -14.34 20.19
CA GLN A 208 1.76 -15.31 21.21
C GLN A 208 2.24 -16.60 20.54
N VAL A 209 3.50 -16.98 20.77
CA VAL A 209 3.98 -18.31 20.38
C VAL A 209 3.46 -19.31 21.40
N VAL A 210 2.55 -20.20 20.99
CA VAL A 210 2.01 -21.24 21.88
C VAL A 210 2.62 -22.57 21.47
N SER A 211 3.48 -23.12 22.33
CA SER A 211 4.03 -24.46 22.15
C SER A 211 2.94 -25.53 22.13
N LYS A 212 3.09 -26.55 21.28
CA LYS A 212 2.19 -27.70 21.15
C LYS A 212 1.91 -28.41 22.50
N ARG A 213 2.80 -28.28 23.49
CA ARG A 213 2.63 -28.85 24.85
C ARG A 213 1.61 -28.10 25.72
N ALA A 214 1.31 -26.83 25.45
CA ALA A 214 0.41 -26.04 26.28
C ALA A 214 -1.08 -26.30 25.98
N ILE A 215 -1.40 -26.66 24.74
CA ILE A 215 -2.80 -26.91 24.31
C ILE A 215 -3.30 -28.26 24.83
N SER A 216 -2.44 -29.28 24.92
CA SER A 216 -2.81 -30.60 25.45
C SER A 216 -3.08 -30.64 26.95
N GLN A 217 -2.82 -29.56 27.70
CA GLN A 217 -3.05 -29.48 29.15
C GLN A 217 -4.36 -28.76 29.52
N ASN A 218 -5.02 -28.09 28.57
CA ASN A 218 -6.31 -27.42 28.80
C ASN A 218 -7.52 -28.21 28.27
N SER A 219 -7.31 -29.43 27.78
CA SER A 219 -8.36 -30.34 27.31
C SER A 219 -8.74 -31.41 28.34
N GLY A 220 -8.36 -31.22 29.60
CA GLY A 220 -8.67 -32.11 30.73
C GLY A 220 -9.86 -31.62 31.53
#